data_AF-A0A7S3H595-F1
#
_entry.id   AF-A0A7S3H595-F1
#
_cell.length_a   1.000
_cell.length_b   1.000
_cell.length_c   1.000
_cell.angle_alpha   90.00
_cell.angle_beta   90.00
_cell.angle_gamma   90.00
#
_symmetry.space_group_name_H-M   'P 1'
#
loop_
_entity.id
_entity.type
_entity.pdbx_description
1 polymer ?
#
loop_
_entity_poly.entity_id
_entity_poly.type
_entity_poly.pdbx_seq_one_letter_code
_entity_poly.pdbx_strand_id
1 'polypeptide(L)'
;MELYTGELLFRTHESLEHLALMEKAVEAFPSMMLENAANERRELFLAKVEQTLWRLDWPEKASSPKSEQHVRSQRRLPELVLERHRPLADFVASLLILEPARRPSASAALAHPFLFERLTD
;
A
#
# COMPACT_ATOMS: atom_id res chain seq x y z
N MET A 1 -5.32 -1.54 -10.74
CA MET A 1 -5.20 -2.97 -10.39
C MET A 1 -6.47 -3.75 -10.63
N GLU A 2 -7.61 -3.32 -10.09
CA GLU A 2 -8.88 -4.03 -10.29
C GLU A 2 -9.25 -4.25 -11.76
N LEU A 3 -9.01 -3.26 -12.63
CA LEU A 3 -9.18 -3.44 -14.08
C LEU A 3 -8.28 -4.53 -14.68
N TYR A 4 -7.12 -4.80 -14.08
CA TYR A 4 -6.15 -5.80 -14.55
C TYR A 4 -6.42 -7.18 -13.95
N THR A 5 -6.73 -7.25 -12.65
CA THR A 5 -6.90 -8.51 -11.91
C THR A 5 -8.35 -8.99 -11.85
N GLY A 6 -9.33 -8.11 -12.09
CA GLY A 6 -10.75 -8.37 -11.85
C GLY A 6 -11.14 -8.35 -10.36
N GLU A 7 -10.23 -7.98 -9.46
CA GLU A 7 -10.44 -8.00 -8.02
C GLU A 7 -9.97 -6.71 -7.33
N LEU A 8 -10.67 -6.32 -6.25
CA LEU A 8 -10.24 -5.24 -5.37
C LEU A 8 -8.83 -5.49 -4.82
N LEU A 9 -7.97 -4.46 -4.93
CA LEU A 9 -6.61 -4.51 -4.39
C LEU A 9 -6.60 -4.60 -2.86
N PHE A 10 -7.54 -3.91 -2.21
CA PHE A 10 -7.73 -3.91 -0.77
C PHE A 10 -9.19 -4.28 -0.48
N ARG A 11 -9.43 -5.53 -0.06
CA ARG A 11 -10.77 -6.05 0.20
C ARG A 11 -11.01 -6.15 1.72
N THR A 12 -11.27 -5.00 2.34
CA THR A 12 -11.47 -4.91 3.80
C THR A 12 -12.43 -3.79 4.19
N HIS A 13 -13.00 -3.89 5.39
CA HIS A 13 -13.79 -2.86 6.06
C HIS A 13 -13.18 -2.41 7.39
N GLU A 14 -12.03 -2.97 7.79
CA GLU A 14 -11.36 -2.70 9.05
C GLU A 14 -10.14 -1.81 8.80
N SER A 15 -9.95 -0.77 9.62
CA SER A 15 -8.97 0.28 9.36
C SER A 15 -7.53 -0.20 9.49
N LEU A 16 -7.22 -0.97 10.54
CA LEU A 16 -5.86 -1.45 10.78
C LEU A 16 -5.46 -2.53 9.76
N GLU A 17 -6.36 -3.45 9.43
CA GLU A 17 -6.19 -4.40 8.34
C GLU A 17 -5.92 -3.68 7.02
N HIS A 18 -6.66 -2.62 6.71
CA HIS A 18 -6.43 -1.83 5.51
C HIS A 18 -5.02 -1.21 5.50
N LEU A 19 -4.59 -0.60 6.59
CA LEU A 19 -3.23 -0.05 6.71
C LEU A 19 -2.17 -1.15 6.52
N ALA A 20 -2.35 -2.32 7.13
CA ALA A 20 -1.43 -3.44 6.99
C ALA A 20 -1.40 -4.02 5.55
N LEU A 21 -2.55 -4.04 4.85
CA LEU A 21 -2.61 -4.40 3.43
C LEU A 21 -1.86 -3.38 2.55
N MET A 22 -2.01 -2.08 2.83
CA MET A 22 -1.30 -1.02 2.13
C MET A 22 0.21 -1.16 2.32
N GLU A 23 0.65 -1.34 3.57
CA GLU A 23 2.08 -1.49 3.90
C GLU A 23 2.72 -2.65 3.14
N LYS A 24 1.99 -3.76 3.03
CA LYS A 24 2.48 -4.95 2.37
C LYS A 24 2.44 -4.87 0.85
N ALA A 25 1.39 -4.27 0.27
CA ALA A 25 1.19 -4.25 -1.17
C ALA A 25 2.05 -3.19 -1.87
N VAL A 26 2.26 -2.04 -1.21
CA VAL A 26 2.86 -0.84 -1.80
C VAL A 26 4.26 -0.59 -1.23
N GLU A 27 4.34 -0.07 -0.01
CA GLU A 27 5.59 0.30 0.66
C GLU A 27 5.36 0.47 2.17
N ALA A 28 6.45 0.48 2.95
CA ALA A 28 6.38 0.80 4.38
C ALA A 28 5.88 2.24 4.61
N PHE A 29 5.12 2.47 5.68
CA PHE A 29 4.70 3.83 6.02
C PHE A 29 5.91 4.72 6.38
N PRO A 30 6.04 5.92 5.79
CA PRO A 30 7.07 6.88 6.19
C PRO A 30 6.95 7.25 7.67
N SER A 31 8.09 7.32 8.38
CA SER A 31 8.11 7.62 9.82
C SER A 31 7.40 8.94 10.15
N MET A 32 7.61 9.97 9.33
CA MET A 32 6.95 11.27 9.46
C MET A 32 5.42 11.15 9.43
N MET A 33 4.85 10.24 8.65
CA MET A 33 3.39 10.04 8.62
C MET A 33 2.89 9.37 9.90
N LEU A 34 3.64 8.40 10.43
CA LEU A 34 3.31 7.72 11.68
C LEU A 34 3.44 8.66 12.89
N GLU A 35 4.48 9.48 12.91
CA GLU A 35 4.73 10.50 13.95
C GLU A 35 3.71 11.63 13.93
N ASN A 36 3.21 12.02 12.76
CA ASN A 36 2.22 13.08 12.59
C ASN A 36 0.77 12.61 12.68
N ALA A 37 0.52 11.30 12.86
CA ALA A 37 -0.84 10.79 13.03
C ALA A 37 -1.52 11.45 14.25
N ALA A 38 -2.84 11.63 14.23
CA ALA A 38 -3.55 12.16 15.40
C ALA A 38 -3.34 11.24 16.63
N ASN A 39 -3.24 11.82 17.84
CA ASN A 39 -2.95 11.04 19.06
C ASN A 39 -3.90 9.86 19.25
N GLU A 40 -5.20 10.07 19.05
CA GLU A 40 -6.24 9.03 19.11
C GLU A 40 -5.97 7.87 18.13
N ARG A 41 -5.48 8.18 16.93
CA ARG A 41 -5.16 7.18 15.91
C ARG A 41 -3.87 6.43 16.23
N ARG A 42 -2.89 7.08 16.86
CA ARG A 42 -1.65 6.44 17.29
C ARG A 42 -1.92 5.36 18.32
N GLU A 43 -2.72 5.67 19.34
CA GLU A 43 -3.07 4.71 20.39
C GLU A 43 -3.83 3.49 19.84
N LEU A 44 -4.68 3.70 18.83
CA LEU A 44 -5.46 2.64 18.22
C LEU A 44 -4.64 1.75 17.26
N PHE A 45 -3.77 2.33 16.44
CA PHE A 45 -3.19 1.63 15.29
C PHE A 45 -1.68 1.46 15.33
N LEU A 46 -0.96 2.20 16.18
CA LEU A 46 0.50 2.21 16.17
C LEU A 46 1.08 1.66 17.48
N ALA A 47 2.26 1.05 17.34
CA ALA A 47 3.11 0.63 18.44
C ALA A 47 4.42 1.42 18.40
N LYS A 48 4.93 1.74 19.59
CA LYS A 48 6.23 2.40 19.74
C LYS A 48 7.31 1.32 19.79
N VAL A 49 8.25 1.35 18.85
CA VAL A 49 9.36 0.39 18.76
C VAL A 49 10.55 0.89 19.58
N GLU A 50 10.90 2.16 19.39
CA GLU A 50 12.00 2.84 20.08
C GLU A 50 11.55 4.24 20.52
N GLN A 51 12.43 5.04 21.12
CA GLN A 51 12.07 6.36 21.67
C GLN A 51 11.42 7.30 20.64
N THR A 52 11.78 7.18 19.36
CA THR A 52 11.28 8.01 18.26
C THR A 52 10.55 7.23 17.17
N LEU A 53 10.70 5.89 17.12
CA LEU A 53 10.20 5.09 16.01
C LEU A 53 8.83 4.49 16.30
N TRP A 54 7.87 4.80 15.42
CA TRP A 54 6.54 4.20 15.39
C TRP A 54 6.44 3.17 14.27
N ARG A 55 5.63 2.13 14.48
CA ARG A 55 5.21 1.16 13.45
C ARG A 55 3.71 0.88 13.58
N LEU A 56 3.10 0.29 12.55
CA LEU A 56 1.77 -0.30 12.70
C LEU A 56 1.80 -1.39 13.77
N ASP A 57 0.79 -1.40 14.64
CA ASP A 57 0.62 -2.40 15.69
C ASP A 57 0.04 -3.69 15.12
N TRP A 58 0.76 -4.27 14.16
CA TRP A 58 0.36 -5.44 13.40
C TRP A 58 1.45 -6.52 13.44
N PRO A 59 1.09 -7.79 13.70
CA PRO A 59 -0.26 -8.35 13.83
C PRO A 59 -0.88 -8.28 15.23
N GLU A 60 -0.25 -7.62 16.20
CA GLU A 60 -0.64 -7.66 17.61
C GLU A 60 -2.07 -7.12 17.89
N LYS A 61 -2.52 -6.12 17.14
CA LYS A 61 -3.91 -5.61 17.19
C LYS A 61 -4.80 -6.11 16.05
N ALA A 62 -4.43 -7.20 15.36
CA ALA A 62 -5.29 -7.77 14.34
C ALA A 62 -6.67 -8.12 14.91
N SER A 63 -7.74 -7.80 14.18
CA SER A 63 -9.12 -8.01 14.62
C SER A 63 -9.48 -9.50 14.76
N SER A 64 -8.81 -10.38 14.00
CA SER A 64 -9.01 -11.83 14.03
C SER A 64 -7.85 -12.56 13.35
N PRO A 65 -7.67 -13.88 13.61
CA PRO A 65 -6.71 -14.70 12.85
C PRO A 65 -6.97 -14.74 11.34
N LYS A 66 -8.25 -14.60 10.93
CA LYS A 66 -8.62 -14.49 9.52
C LYS A 66 -8.10 -13.20 8.90
N SER A 67 -8.13 -12.10 9.65
CA SER A 67 -7.58 -10.82 9.22
C SER A 67 -6.06 -10.87 9.08
N GLU A 68 -5.39 -11.51 10.05
CA GLU A 68 -3.95 -11.79 9.96
C GLU A 68 -3.60 -12.61 8.71
N GLN A 69 -4.35 -13.70 8.47
CA GLN A 69 -4.15 -14.54 7.30
C GLN A 69 -4.41 -13.77 5.99
N HIS A 70 -5.41 -12.89 5.96
CA HIS A 70 -5.72 -12.07 4.80
C HIS A 70 -4.54 -11.17 4.42
N VAL A 71 -4.01 -10.39 5.38
CA VAL A 71 -2.80 -9.59 5.15
C VAL A 71 -1.60 -10.47 4.82
N ARG A 72 -1.44 -11.63 5.45
CA ARG A 72 -0.38 -12.58 5.10
C ARG A 72 -0.48 -13.08 3.65
N SER A 73 -1.68 -13.21 3.10
CA SER A 73 -1.90 -13.63 1.71
C SER A 73 -1.77 -12.50 0.68
N GLN A 74 -1.75 -11.24 1.12
CA GLN A 74 -1.61 -10.09 0.22
C GLN A 74 -0.28 -10.15 -0.54
N ARG A 75 -0.35 -9.99 -1.85
CA ARG A 75 0.82 -9.95 -2.75
C ARG A 75 1.23 -8.50 -3.01
N ARG A 76 2.52 -8.30 -3.30
CA ARG A 76 3.03 -6.99 -3.73
C ARG A 76 2.52 -6.65 -5.12
N LEU A 77 2.39 -5.35 -5.45
CA LEU A 77 1.95 -4.90 -6.78
C LEU A 77 2.66 -5.60 -7.95
N PRO A 78 3.99 -5.80 -7.94
CA PRO A 78 4.64 -6.50 -9.03
C PRO A 78 4.13 -7.95 -9.16
N GLU A 79 3.91 -8.66 -8.06
CA GLU A 79 3.46 -10.07 -8.06
C GLU A 79 2.02 -10.27 -8.55
N LEU A 80 1.26 -9.18 -8.68
CA LEU A 80 -0.11 -9.18 -9.19
C LEU A 80 -0.17 -9.10 -10.73
N VAL A 81 0.96 -8.82 -11.41
CA VAL A 81 1.02 -8.68 -12.87
C VAL A 81 1.94 -9.72 -13.50
N LEU A 82 1.69 -10.03 -14.77
CA LEU A 82 2.63 -10.81 -15.58
C LEU A 82 3.95 -10.05 -15.72
N GLU A 83 5.06 -10.77 -15.92
CA GLU A 83 6.40 -10.18 -15.99
C GLU A 83 6.52 -9.12 -17.09
N ARG A 84 5.91 -9.35 -18.26
CA ARG A 84 5.85 -8.37 -19.36
C ARG A 84 5.02 -7.11 -19.06
N HIS A 85 4.21 -7.12 -18.00
CA HIS A 85 3.39 -5.98 -17.56
C HIS A 85 3.93 -5.33 -16.28
N ARG A 86 5.19 -5.61 -15.90
CA ARG A 86 5.87 -4.90 -14.79
C ARG A 86 5.77 -3.37 -14.89
N PRO A 87 5.85 -2.74 -16.09
CA PRO A 87 5.67 -1.29 -16.22
C PRO A 87 4.29 -0.79 -15.76
N LEU A 88 3.23 -1.59 -15.89
CA LEU A 88 1.91 -1.27 -15.32
C LEU A 88 1.96 -1.26 -13.78
N ALA A 89 2.58 -2.26 -13.16
CA ALA A 89 2.70 -2.32 -11.72
C ALA A 89 3.54 -1.16 -11.16
N ASP A 90 4.61 -0.79 -11.86
CA ASP A 90 5.44 0.38 -11.54
C ASP A 90 4.63 1.68 -11.63
N PHE A 91 3.88 1.86 -12.72
CA PHE A 91 3.00 3.01 -12.88
C PHE A 91 1.98 3.11 -11.73
N VAL A 92 1.32 2.00 -11.40
CA VAL A 92 0.34 1.97 -10.32
C VAL A 92 1.00 2.22 -8.96
N ALA A 93 2.20 1.69 -8.71
CA ALA A 93 2.95 1.96 -7.49
C ALA A 93 3.22 3.46 -7.33
N SER A 94 3.58 4.16 -8.41
CA SER A 94 3.78 5.61 -8.39
C SER A 94 2.52 6.39 -7.98
N LEU A 95 1.33 5.91 -8.36
CA LEU A 95 0.05 6.51 -7.97
C LEU A 95 -0.36 6.19 -6.53
N LEU A 96 0.14 5.09 -5.98
CA LEU A 96 -0.20 4.60 -4.64
C LEU A 96 0.81 4.99 -3.56
N ILE A 97 1.83 5.81 -3.91
CA ILE A 97 2.78 6.36 -2.93
C ILE A 97 2.03 6.89 -1.72
N LEU A 98 2.46 6.44 -0.54
CA LEU A 98 1.74 6.70 0.72
C LEU A 98 1.83 8.17 1.10
N GLU A 99 3.00 8.77 0.94
CA GLU A 99 3.21 10.19 1.20
C GLU A 99 2.55 11.05 0.10
N PRO A 100 1.50 11.83 0.43
CA PRO A 100 0.74 12.55 -0.59
C PRO A 100 1.57 13.58 -1.37
N ALA A 101 2.55 14.21 -0.70
CA ALA A 101 3.43 15.20 -1.31
C ALA A 101 4.38 14.61 -2.37
N ARG A 102 4.67 13.31 -2.30
CA ARG A 102 5.52 12.59 -3.27
C ARG A 102 4.70 11.99 -4.41
N ARG A 103 3.36 11.93 -4.28
CA ARG A 103 2.49 11.38 -5.32
C ARG A 103 2.46 12.33 -6.52
N PRO A 104 2.65 11.83 -7.75
CA PRO A 104 2.56 12.68 -8.93
C PRO A 104 1.15 13.24 -9.09
N SER A 105 1.05 14.46 -9.64
CA SER A 105 -0.21 14.97 -10.15
C SER A 105 -0.66 14.14 -11.36
N ALA A 106 -1.95 14.20 -11.72
CA ALA A 106 -2.45 13.52 -12.91
C ALA A 106 -1.65 13.91 -14.18
N SER A 107 -1.31 15.20 -14.32
CA SER A 107 -0.50 15.69 -15.45
C SER A 107 0.92 15.09 -15.44
N ALA A 108 1.58 15.03 -14.28
CA ALA A 108 2.90 14.42 -14.16
C ALA A 108 2.86 12.91 -14.43
N ALA A 109 1.80 12.23 -14.00
CA ALA A 109 1.61 10.79 -14.23
C ALA A 109 1.47 10.44 -15.73
N LEU A 110 0.97 11.37 -16.57
CA LEU A 110 0.90 11.16 -18.02
C LEU A 110 2.28 11.01 -18.68
N ALA A 111 3.36 11.49 -18.02
CA ALA A 111 4.72 11.33 -18.50
C ALA A 111 5.35 9.95 -18.16
N HIS A 112 4.61 9.06 -17.51
CA HIS A 112 5.14 7.77 -17.09
C HIS A 112 5.42 6.84 -18.29
N PRO A 113 6.57 6.13 -18.34
CA PRO A 113 6.96 5.28 -19.47
C PRO A 113 5.91 4.27 -19.92
N PHE A 114 5.21 3.65 -18.96
CA PHE A 114 4.10 2.72 -19.20
C PHE A 114 3.06 3.24 -20.22
N LEU A 115 2.75 4.54 -20.23
CA LEU A 115 1.74 5.11 -21.12
C LEU A 115 2.23 5.30 -22.56
N PHE A 116 3.53 5.14 -22.81
CA PHE A 116 4.15 5.21 -24.12
C PHE A 116 4.63 3.85 -24.63
N GLU A 117 4.61 2.83 -23.77
CA GLU A 117 4.92 1.46 -24.16
C GLU A 117 3.81 0.87 -25.01
N ARG A 118 4.19 0.24 -26.13
CA ARG A 118 3.25 -0.58 -26.90
C ARG A 118 3.14 -1.92 -26.20
N LEU A 119 1.99 -2.18 -25.58
CA LEU A 119 1.64 -3.52 -25.16
C LEU A 119 1.60 -4.39 -26.42
N THR A 120 2.54 -5.32 -26.51
CA THR A 120 2.61 -6.31 -27.59
C THR A 120 2.05 -7.62 -27.05
N ASP A 121 1.13 -8.22 -27.81
CA ASP A 121 0.43 -9.47 -27.47
C ASP A 121 1.32 -10.71 -27.63
#